data_AF-A0A1D7ZYG4-F1
#
_entry.id   AF-A0A1D7ZYG4-F1
#
_cell.length_a   1.000
_cell.length_b   1.000
_cell.length_c   1.000
_cell.angle_alpha   90.00
_cell.angle_beta   90.00
_cell.angle_gamma   90.00
#
_symmetry.space_group_name_H-M   'P 1'
#
loop_
_entity.id
_entity.type
_entity.pdbx_description
1 polymer ?
#
loop_
_entity_poly.entity_id
_entity_poly.type
_entity_poly.pdbx_seq_one_letter_code
_entity_poly.pdbx_strand_id
1 'polypeptide(L)'
;MTSKKFDTKMRGYNQAEVGAFLNEVAATVAELTSQNRELQEEVRANEEKLKYFADLKDSLNKSILVAQEAADKVKNNAKKEAEITVREAQKQATDIVAAANEKANLVIERAAASTRKLTTETNDLKKQTRIFRQRLQVMLESQLEVVKSSEWDELLANDDISQYDEIEKILGSNLDKNSEGSVESTPIAEEQPSSQAPAPSNAAEPAAAKTVVIFPDGESK
;
A
#
# COMPACT_ATOMS: atom_id res chain seq x y z
N MET A 1 74.88 -0.05 66.67
CA MET A 1 76.08 -0.89 66.42
C MET A 1 77.23 0.02 65.99
N THR A 2 77.97 0.62 66.92
CA THR A 2 79.15 1.43 66.57
C THR A 2 80.18 1.45 67.69
N SER A 3 80.66 0.27 68.09
CA SER A 3 81.85 0.17 68.93
C SER A 3 83.10 0.18 68.03
N LYS A 4 83.38 1.31 67.35
CA LYS A 4 84.69 1.52 66.70
C LYS A 4 85.64 2.07 67.76
N LYS A 5 86.61 1.26 68.19
CA LYS A 5 87.67 1.69 69.12
C LYS A 5 88.90 2.11 68.31
N PHE A 6 89.46 3.26 68.64
CA PHE A 6 90.66 3.81 68.01
C PHE A 6 91.87 3.60 68.94
N ASP A 7 93.05 3.38 68.37
CA ASP A 7 94.30 3.24 69.13
C ASP A 7 94.72 4.58 69.76
N THR A 8 95.10 4.56 71.03
CA THR A 8 95.56 5.74 71.77
C THR A 8 97.06 5.97 71.62
N LYS A 9 97.46 7.17 71.20
CA LYS A 9 98.85 7.65 71.18
C LYS A 9 99.02 8.83 72.14
N MET A 10 100.24 9.02 72.66
CA MET A 10 100.60 9.98 73.71
C MET A 10 100.28 11.47 73.41
N ARG A 11 99.98 11.82 72.15
CA ARG A 11 99.47 13.15 71.71
C ARG A 11 98.30 12.97 70.73
N GLY A 12 97.20 12.39 71.20
CA GLY A 12 95.98 12.16 70.41
C GLY A 12 94.84 13.14 70.70
N TYR A 13 93.79 13.08 69.89
CA TYR A 13 92.55 13.84 70.10
C TYR A 13 91.82 13.38 71.38
N ASN A 14 91.05 14.29 71.97
CA ASN A 14 90.26 14.00 73.17
C ASN A 14 89.17 12.97 72.87
N GLN A 15 89.22 11.82 73.55
CA GLN A 15 88.26 10.72 73.36
C GLN A 15 86.80 11.13 73.62
N ALA A 16 86.54 12.04 74.55
CA ALA A 16 85.19 12.48 74.88
C ALA A 16 84.57 13.33 73.75
N GLU A 17 85.33 14.28 73.21
CA GLU A 17 84.90 15.11 72.06
C GLU A 17 84.74 14.27 70.79
N VAL A 18 85.67 13.35 70.53
CA VAL A 18 85.57 12.43 69.38
C VAL A 18 84.35 11.51 69.53
N GLY A 19 84.05 11.04 70.74
CA GLY A 19 82.85 10.25 71.03
C GLY A 19 81.55 11.04 70.79
N ALA A 20 81.49 12.30 71.23
CA ALA A 20 80.34 13.18 70.99
C ALA A 20 80.13 13.44 69.49
N PHE A 21 81.21 13.75 68.76
CA PHE A 21 81.16 13.96 67.31
C PHE A 21 80.74 12.68 66.56
N LEU A 22 81.26 11.51 66.93
CA LEU A 22 80.84 10.24 66.32
C LEU A 22 79.36 9.92 66.55
N ASN A 23 78.79 10.30 67.70
CA ASN A 23 77.36 10.16 67.96
C ASN A 23 76.53 11.11 67.08
N GLU A 24 76.98 12.36 66.90
CA GLU A 24 76.34 13.32 65.98
C GLU A 24 76.41 12.84 64.53
N VAL A 25 77.57 12.38 64.07
CA VAL A 25 77.74 11.79 62.73
C VAL A 25 76.85 10.57 62.56
N ALA A 26 76.79 9.68 63.56
CA ALA A 26 75.94 8.49 63.49
C ALA A 26 74.44 8.86 63.42
N ALA A 27 73.99 9.88 64.16
CA ALA A 27 72.63 10.38 64.10
C ALA A 27 72.31 10.99 62.72
N THR A 28 73.19 11.83 62.19
CA THR A 28 73.02 12.44 60.86
C THR A 28 73.03 11.40 59.74
N VAL A 29 73.88 10.38 59.82
CA VAL A 29 73.91 9.27 58.85
C VAL A 29 72.62 8.44 58.95
N ALA A 30 72.10 8.19 60.15
CA ALA A 30 70.83 7.49 60.34
C ALA A 30 69.66 8.28 59.73
N GLU A 31 69.61 9.59 59.97
CA GLU A 31 68.61 10.49 59.38
C GLU A 31 68.70 10.50 57.86
N LEU A 32 69.89 10.71 57.29
CA LEU A 32 70.11 10.67 55.84
C LEU A 32 69.72 9.32 55.23
N THR A 33 69.99 8.21 55.94
CA THR A 33 69.61 6.88 55.47
C THR A 33 68.09 6.70 55.48
N SER A 34 67.40 7.24 56.50
CA SER A 34 65.93 7.24 56.56
C SER A 34 65.33 8.07 55.42
N GLN A 35 65.80 9.30 55.23
CA GLN A 35 65.35 10.17 54.15
C GLN A 35 65.63 9.57 52.76
N ASN A 36 66.79 8.93 52.58
CA ASN A 36 67.12 8.25 51.32
C ASN A 36 66.14 7.11 51.04
N ARG A 37 65.75 6.35 52.07
CA ARG A 37 64.76 5.28 51.95
C ARG A 37 63.37 5.83 51.60
N GLU A 38 62.93 6.90 52.26
CA GLU A 38 61.65 7.55 51.94
C GLU A 38 61.63 8.08 50.50
N LEU A 39 62.70 8.77 50.07
CA LEU A 39 62.84 9.24 48.70
C LEU A 39 62.85 8.09 47.69
N GLN A 40 63.52 6.97 47.99
CA GLN A 40 63.49 5.78 47.13
C GLN A 40 62.09 5.17 47.03
N GLU A 41 61.35 5.10 48.13
CA GLU A 41 59.96 4.63 48.12
C GLU A 41 59.05 5.58 47.32
N GLU A 42 59.23 6.89 47.44
CA GLU A 42 58.48 7.89 46.67
C GLU A 42 58.80 7.82 45.17
N VAL A 43 60.09 7.71 44.81
CA VAL A 43 60.52 7.53 43.42
C VAL A 43 59.88 6.28 42.83
N ARG A 44 59.91 5.16 43.55
CA ARG A 44 59.29 3.91 43.10
C ARG A 44 57.78 4.07 42.89
N ALA A 45 57.08 4.71 43.82
CA ALA A 45 55.65 4.96 43.69
C ALA A 45 55.33 5.88 42.50
N ASN A 46 56.17 6.88 42.23
CA ASN A 46 56.01 7.77 41.09
C ASN A 46 56.32 7.08 39.75
N GLU A 47 57.33 6.21 39.70
CA GLU A 47 57.62 5.38 38.53
C GLU A 47 56.47 4.42 38.20
N GLU A 48 55.85 3.81 39.20
CA GLU A 48 54.67 2.96 39.02
C GLU A 48 53.47 3.75 38.48
N LYS A 49 53.20 4.95 39.02
CA LYS A 49 52.16 5.85 38.48
C LYS A 49 52.46 6.26 37.05
N LEU A 50 53.72 6.57 36.73
CA LEU A 50 54.12 6.98 35.38
C LEU A 50 53.89 5.84 34.39
N LYS A 51 54.22 4.61 34.78
CA LYS A 51 53.94 3.41 33.99
C LYS A 51 52.44 3.22 33.76
N TYR A 52 51.62 3.35 34.81
CA TYR A 52 50.17 3.29 34.68
C TYR A 52 49.62 4.33 33.68
N PHE A 53 50.09 5.58 33.77
CA PHE A 53 49.65 6.62 32.84
C PHE A 53 50.14 6.38 31.41
N ALA A 54 51.33 5.81 31.22
CA ALA A 54 51.82 5.41 29.91
C ALA A 54 50.95 4.31 29.30
N ASP A 55 50.65 3.26 30.07
CA ASP A 55 49.78 2.16 29.63
C ASP A 55 48.35 2.66 29.32
N LEU A 56 47.84 3.59 30.14
CA LEU A 56 46.52 4.20 29.92
C LEU A 56 46.49 5.04 28.65
N LYS A 57 47.53 5.86 28.39
CA LYS A 57 47.69 6.65 27.16
C LYS A 57 47.71 5.73 25.94
N ASP A 58 48.44 4.63 26.00
CA ASP A 58 48.55 3.68 24.89
C ASP A 58 47.22 2.96 24.62
N SER A 59 46.52 2.56 25.67
CA SER A 59 45.18 1.99 25.57
C SER A 59 44.19 2.98 24.96
N LEU A 60 44.20 4.24 25.42
CA LEU A 60 43.34 5.30 24.88
C LEU A 60 43.61 5.56 23.40
N ASN A 61 44.89 5.64 23.00
CA ASN A 61 45.27 5.80 21.59
C ASN A 61 44.76 4.64 20.72
N LYS A 62 44.88 3.40 21.21
CA LYS A 62 44.33 2.21 20.50
C LYS A 62 42.81 2.30 20.39
N SER A 63 42.11 2.68 21.46
CA SER A 63 40.65 2.84 21.44
C SER A 63 40.22 3.92 20.45
N ILE A 64 40.93 5.04 20.36
CA ILE A 64 40.66 6.11 19.39
C ILE A 64 40.83 5.59 17.96
N LEU A 65 41.90 4.84 17.69
CA LEU A 65 42.14 4.28 16.37
C LEU A 65 41.04 3.31 15.94
N VAL A 66 40.63 2.41 16.84
CA VAL A 66 39.53 1.45 16.59
C VAL A 66 38.21 2.19 16.39
N ALA A 67 37.95 3.23 17.17
CA ALA A 67 36.75 4.05 17.00
C ALA A 67 36.72 4.78 15.66
N GLN A 68 37.87 5.30 15.19
CA GLN A 68 38.00 5.90 13.86
C GLN A 68 37.76 4.87 12.76
N GLU A 69 38.38 3.70 12.84
CA GLU A 69 38.18 2.63 11.85
C GLU A 69 36.72 2.16 11.82
N ALA A 70 36.08 2.02 12.99
CA ALA A 70 34.67 1.69 13.08
C ALA A 70 33.79 2.78 12.47
N ALA A 71 34.08 4.06 12.74
CA ALA A 71 33.35 5.18 12.15
C ALA A 71 33.50 5.22 10.62
N ASP A 72 34.71 5.01 10.10
CA ASP A 72 34.96 4.94 8.66
C ASP A 72 34.26 3.75 8.01
N LYS A 73 34.25 2.59 8.68
CA LYS A 73 33.51 1.42 8.22
C LYS A 73 32.01 1.67 8.16
N VAL A 74 31.43 2.28 9.19
CA VAL A 74 30.01 2.66 9.22
C VAL A 74 29.69 3.66 8.10
N LYS A 75 30.52 4.70 7.93
CA LYS A 75 30.37 5.69 6.86
C LYS A 75 30.41 5.07 5.47
N ASN A 76 31.37 4.18 5.22
CA ASN A 76 31.51 3.51 3.93
C ASN A 76 30.35 2.55 3.65
N ASN A 77 29.87 1.82 4.67
CA ASN A 77 28.71 0.95 4.54
C ASN A 77 27.44 1.77 4.25
N ALA A 78 27.20 2.83 5.02
CA ALA A 78 26.05 3.71 4.80
C ALA A 78 26.07 4.34 3.40
N LYS A 79 27.24 4.73 2.89
CA LYS A 79 27.38 5.24 1.52
C LYS A 79 27.02 4.18 0.47
N LYS A 80 27.53 2.96 0.61
CA LYS A 80 27.21 1.84 -0.31
C LYS A 80 25.73 1.50 -0.26
N GLU A 81 25.15 1.45 0.92
CA GLU A 81 23.73 1.17 1.11
C GLU A 81 22.86 2.25 0.48
N ALA A 82 23.19 3.53 0.68
CA ALA A 82 22.53 4.64 0.02
C ALA A 82 22.62 4.55 -1.52
N GLU A 83 23.78 4.20 -2.07
CA GLU A 83 23.94 3.99 -3.52
C GLU A 83 23.08 2.83 -4.04
N ILE A 84 22.95 1.74 -3.28
CA ILE A 84 22.07 0.60 -3.61
C ILE A 84 20.61 1.05 -3.56
N THR A 85 20.17 1.72 -2.49
CA THR A 85 18.81 2.22 -2.34
C THR A 85 18.43 3.15 -3.48
N VAL A 86 19.31 4.09 -3.85
CA VAL A 86 19.07 5.01 -4.97
C VAL A 86 18.93 4.24 -6.29
N ARG A 87 19.82 3.29 -6.54
CA ARG A 87 19.77 2.47 -7.76
C ARG A 87 18.49 1.63 -7.83
N GLU A 88 18.08 1.04 -6.71
CA GLU A 88 16.85 0.25 -6.62
C GLU A 88 15.63 1.13 -6.82
N ALA A 89 15.56 2.29 -6.17
CA ALA A 89 14.47 3.25 -6.36
C ALA A 89 14.37 3.74 -7.81
N GLN A 90 15.50 4.00 -8.48
CA GLN A 90 15.54 4.36 -9.90
C GLN A 90 15.03 3.22 -10.79
N LYS A 91 15.42 1.97 -10.49
CA LYS A 91 14.92 0.80 -11.22
C LYS A 91 13.41 0.67 -11.04
N GLN A 92 12.91 0.70 -9.80
CA GLN A 92 11.48 0.60 -9.51
C GLN A 92 10.69 1.71 -10.19
N ALA A 93 11.18 2.96 -10.17
CA ALA A 93 10.55 4.08 -10.87
C ALA A 93 10.49 3.83 -12.39
N THR A 94 11.57 3.32 -12.97
CA THR A 94 11.61 2.98 -14.40
C THR A 94 10.63 1.86 -14.74
N ASP A 95 10.57 0.81 -13.92
CA ASP A 95 9.66 -0.33 -14.09
C ASP A 95 8.19 0.12 -13.99
N ILE A 96 7.87 1.01 -13.04
CA ILE A 96 6.52 1.59 -12.88
C ILE A 96 6.13 2.41 -14.12
N VAL A 97 7.02 3.27 -14.62
CA VAL A 97 6.77 4.09 -15.80
C VAL A 97 6.59 3.20 -17.04
N ALA A 98 7.42 2.17 -17.20
CA ALA A 98 7.30 1.21 -18.29
C ALA A 98 5.94 0.48 -18.26
N ALA A 99 5.56 -0.06 -17.10
CA ALA A 99 4.27 -0.74 -16.91
C ALA A 99 3.07 0.20 -17.13
N ALA A 100 3.17 1.45 -16.68
CA ALA A 100 2.14 2.46 -16.91
C ALA A 100 1.98 2.79 -18.41
N ASN A 101 3.08 2.95 -19.13
CA ASN A 101 3.07 3.19 -20.57
C ASN A 101 2.50 1.99 -21.34
N GLU A 102 2.88 0.77 -20.98
CA GLU A 102 2.32 -0.45 -21.57
C GLU A 102 0.79 -0.50 -21.36
N LYS A 103 0.33 -0.28 -20.12
CA LYS A 103 -1.10 -0.25 -19.81
C LYS A 103 -1.84 0.86 -20.57
N ALA A 104 -1.24 2.04 -20.69
CA ALA A 104 -1.82 3.14 -21.46
C ALA A 104 -1.98 2.77 -22.94
N ASN A 105 -0.95 2.17 -23.55
CA ASN A 105 -0.99 1.69 -24.93
C ASN A 105 -2.09 0.64 -25.12
N LEU A 106 -2.22 -0.32 -24.20
CA LEU A 106 -3.28 -1.33 -24.24
C LEU A 106 -4.69 -0.71 -24.15
N VAL A 107 -4.87 0.31 -23.31
CA VAL A 107 -6.17 1.01 -23.21
C VAL A 107 -6.48 1.75 -24.51
N ILE A 108 -5.50 2.42 -25.11
CA ILE A 108 -5.66 3.13 -26.39
C ILE A 108 -6.03 2.14 -27.50
N GLU A 109 -5.33 1.00 -27.58
CA GLU A 109 -5.61 -0.03 -28.58
C GLU A 109 -7.02 -0.59 -28.42
N ARG A 110 -7.42 -0.92 -27.18
CA ARG A 110 -8.76 -1.41 -26.87
C ARG A 110 -9.83 -0.39 -27.23
N ALA A 111 -9.64 0.87 -26.85
CA ALA A 111 -10.57 1.95 -27.16
C ALA A 111 -10.70 2.17 -28.68
N ALA A 112 -9.59 2.12 -29.42
CA ALA A 112 -9.60 2.22 -30.87
C ALA A 112 -10.34 1.04 -31.53
N ALA A 113 -10.11 -0.19 -31.05
CA ALA A 113 -10.81 -1.38 -31.54
C ALA A 113 -12.32 -1.30 -31.26
N SER A 114 -12.71 -0.93 -30.04
CA SER A 114 -14.12 -0.73 -29.67
C SER A 114 -14.78 0.37 -30.49
N THR A 115 -14.09 1.48 -30.75
CA THR A 115 -14.61 2.59 -31.56
C THR A 115 -14.84 2.15 -33.00
N ARG A 116 -13.91 1.39 -33.59
CA ARG A 116 -14.08 0.82 -34.94
C ARG A 116 -15.30 -0.11 -34.99
N LYS A 117 -15.44 -1.01 -34.02
CA LYS A 117 -16.59 -1.91 -33.90
C LYS A 117 -17.91 -1.14 -33.80
N LEU A 118 -18.01 -0.18 -32.87
CA LEU A 118 -19.20 0.63 -32.68
C LEU A 118 -19.55 1.43 -33.94
N THR A 119 -18.54 1.95 -34.64
CA THR A 119 -18.72 2.65 -35.92
C THR A 119 -19.29 1.73 -36.98
N THR A 120 -18.81 0.48 -37.08
CA THR A 120 -19.36 -0.50 -38.03
C THR A 120 -20.81 -0.87 -37.70
N GLU A 121 -21.11 -1.14 -36.43
CA GLU A 121 -22.47 -1.46 -35.97
C GLU A 121 -23.44 -0.30 -36.19
N THR A 122 -23.00 0.93 -35.90
CA THR A 122 -23.79 2.15 -36.13
C THR A 122 -24.10 2.33 -37.62
N ASN A 123 -23.12 2.10 -38.49
CA ASN A 123 -23.33 2.20 -39.93
C ASN A 123 -24.27 1.11 -40.45
N ASP A 124 -24.17 -0.12 -39.92
CA ASP A 124 -25.08 -1.20 -40.30
C ASP A 124 -26.52 -0.90 -39.85
N LEU A 125 -26.72 -0.48 -38.60
CA LEU A 125 -28.03 -0.08 -38.09
C LEU A 125 -28.65 1.06 -38.91
N LYS A 126 -27.84 2.06 -39.31
CA LYS A 126 -28.29 3.14 -40.21
C LYS A 126 -28.76 2.60 -41.57
N LYS A 127 -28.03 1.65 -42.15
CA LYS A 127 -28.43 0.99 -43.41
C LYS A 127 -29.74 0.21 -43.22
N GLN A 128 -29.84 -0.61 -42.18
CA GLN A 128 -31.04 -1.38 -41.87
C GLN A 128 -32.26 -0.46 -41.65
N THR A 129 -32.09 0.64 -40.93
CA THR A 129 -33.14 1.64 -40.70
C THR A 129 -33.59 2.28 -42.01
N ARG A 130 -32.65 2.60 -42.91
CA ARG A 130 -32.97 3.17 -44.23
C ARG A 130 -33.80 2.19 -45.08
N ILE A 131 -33.41 0.92 -45.09
CA ILE A 131 -34.12 -0.14 -45.81
C ILE A 131 -35.52 -0.36 -45.21
N PHE A 132 -35.62 -0.43 -43.88
CA PHE A 132 -36.91 -0.57 -43.18
C PHE A 132 -37.85 0.58 -43.52
N ARG A 133 -37.35 1.83 -43.46
CA ARG A 133 -38.13 3.02 -43.84
C ARG A 133 -38.65 2.93 -45.27
N GLN A 134 -37.81 2.52 -46.23
CA GLN A 134 -38.23 2.34 -47.62
C GLN A 134 -39.31 1.27 -47.76
N ARG A 135 -39.16 0.12 -47.09
CA ARG A 135 -40.16 -0.95 -47.09
C ARG A 135 -41.49 -0.50 -46.48
N LEU A 136 -41.43 0.21 -45.35
CA LEU A 136 -42.61 0.76 -44.69
C LEU A 136 -43.34 1.76 -45.60
N GLN A 137 -42.60 2.64 -46.27
CA GLN A 137 -43.16 3.59 -47.22
C GLN A 137 -43.89 2.87 -48.36
N VAL A 138 -43.24 1.89 -49.01
CA VAL A 138 -43.86 1.11 -50.09
C VAL A 138 -45.10 0.34 -49.60
N MET A 139 -45.05 -0.22 -48.39
CA MET A 139 -46.19 -0.91 -47.79
C MET A 139 -47.36 0.06 -47.57
N LEU A 140 -47.11 1.25 -47.01
CA LEU A 140 -48.16 2.26 -46.79
C LEU A 140 -48.71 2.82 -48.10
N GLU A 141 -47.86 3.05 -49.10
CA GLU A 141 -48.29 3.45 -50.45
C GLU A 141 -49.20 2.38 -51.08
N SER A 142 -48.85 1.10 -50.96
CA SER A 142 -49.70 -0.01 -51.41
C SER A 142 -51.04 -0.08 -50.67
N GLN A 143 -51.06 0.11 -49.35
CA GLN A 143 -52.32 0.11 -48.57
C GLN A 143 -53.19 1.31 -48.91
N LEU A 144 -52.57 2.48 -49.12
CA LEU A 144 -53.27 3.70 -49.53
C LEU A 144 -53.82 3.59 -50.96
N GLU A 145 -53.13 2.90 -51.86
CA GLU A 145 -53.63 2.58 -53.20
C GLU A 145 -54.87 1.67 -53.13
N VAL A 146 -54.85 0.64 -52.27
CA VAL A 146 -56.02 -0.22 -52.03
C VAL A 146 -57.20 0.59 -51.50
N VAL A 147 -56.99 1.52 -50.56
CA VAL A 147 -58.08 2.37 -50.04
C VAL A 147 -58.62 3.34 -51.10
N LYS A 148 -57.77 3.78 -52.02
CA LYS A 148 -58.14 4.67 -53.12
C LYS A 148 -58.65 3.95 -54.36
N SER A 149 -58.65 2.61 -54.37
CA SER A 149 -59.07 1.85 -55.54
C SER A 149 -60.57 2.06 -55.78
N SER A 150 -60.95 2.10 -57.06
CA SER A 150 -62.35 2.21 -57.48
C SER A 150 -63.22 1.05 -57.01
N GLU A 151 -62.63 -0.03 -56.49
CA GLU A 151 -63.33 -1.16 -55.89
C GLU A 151 -64.10 -0.72 -54.63
N TRP A 152 -63.57 0.23 -53.84
CA TRP A 152 -64.31 0.82 -52.72
C TRP A 152 -65.43 1.73 -53.20
N ASP A 153 -65.21 2.50 -54.28
CA ASP A 153 -66.25 3.33 -54.87
C ASP A 153 -67.39 2.48 -55.46
N GLU A 154 -67.09 1.33 -56.07
CA GLU A 154 -68.09 0.36 -56.55
C GLU A 154 -68.82 -0.36 -55.41
N LEU A 155 -68.10 -0.76 -54.35
CA LEU A 155 -68.71 -1.36 -53.15
C LEU A 155 -69.64 -0.38 -52.44
N LEU A 156 -69.28 0.90 -52.35
CA LEU A 156 -70.08 1.95 -51.71
C LEU A 156 -71.18 2.50 -52.62
N ALA A 157 -71.05 2.39 -53.95
CA ALA A 157 -72.11 2.76 -54.89
C ALA A 157 -73.28 1.78 -54.89
N ASN A 158 -73.05 0.52 -54.48
CA ASN A 158 -74.10 -0.48 -54.27
C ASN A 158 -74.75 -0.29 -52.89
N ASP A 159 -75.45 0.82 -52.72
CA ASP A 159 -76.27 1.14 -51.55
C ASP A 159 -77.62 0.38 -51.59
N ASP A 160 -77.60 -0.92 -51.90
CA ASP A 160 -78.80 -1.76 -51.91
C ASP A 160 -79.12 -2.21 -50.47
N ILE A 161 -79.52 -1.23 -49.66
CA ILE A 161 -79.97 -1.39 -48.26
C ILE A 161 -81.24 -2.28 -48.18
N SER A 162 -81.85 -2.60 -49.33
CA SER A 162 -83.03 -3.45 -49.48
C SER A 162 -82.81 -4.93 -49.14
N GLN A 163 -81.57 -5.43 -49.14
CA GLN A 163 -81.26 -6.85 -48.88
C GLN A 163 -81.22 -7.22 -47.39
N TYR A 164 -81.33 -6.25 -46.47
CA TYR A 164 -81.37 -6.55 -45.03
C TYR A 164 -82.73 -7.08 -44.54
N ASP A 165 -83.83 -6.77 -45.24
CA ASP A 165 -85.17 -7.28 -44.90
C ASP A 165 -85.28 -8.81 -45.07
N GLU A 166 -84.52 -9.39 -46.00
CA GLU A 166 -84.45 -10.84 -46.19
C GLU A 166 -83.63 -11.54 -45.10
N ILE A 167 -82.66 -10.83 -44.50
CA ILE A 167 -81.87 -11.33 -43.39
C ILE A 167 -82.71 -11.40 -42.11
N GLU A 168 -83.60 -10.43 -41.85
CA GLU A 168 -84.50 -10.46 -40.69
C GLU A 168 -85.46 -11.66 -40.72
N LYS A 169 -85.94 -12.04 -41.92
CA LYS A 169 -86.84 -13.18 -42.14
C LYS A 169 -86.13 -14.54 -41.96
N ILE A 170 -84.85 -14.60 -42.31
CA ILE A 170 -84.01 -15.80 -42.13
C ILE A 170 -83.57 -15.96 -40.67
N LEU A 171 -83.28 -14.87 -39.96
CA LEU A 171 -82.97 -14.93 -38.53
C LEU A 171 -84.21 -15.21 -37.67
N GLY A 172 -85.36 -14.62 -37.98
CA GLY A 172 -86.61 -14.87 -37.22
C GLY A 172 -87.11 -16.31 -37.27
N SER A 173 -86.77 -17.06 -38.33
CA SER A 173 -87.18 -18.47 -38.50
C SER A 173 -86.20 -19.49 -37.90
N ASN A 174 -84.99 -19.07 -37.53
CA ASN A 174 -83.94 -19.95 -36.99
C ASN A 174 -83.52 -19.62 -35.54
N LEU A 175 -84.10 -18.59 -34.91
CA LEU A 175 -83.73 -18.19 -33.55
C LEU A 175 -84.30 -19.11 -32.44
N ASP A 176 -85.24 -20.01 -32.77
CA ASP A 176 -85.95 -20.85 -31.77
C ASP A 176 -85.64 -22.37 -31.90
N LYS A 177 -84.60 -22.76 -32.66
CA LYS A 177 -84.23 -24.17 -32.87
C LYS A 177 -82.83 -24.57 -32.41
N ASN A 178 -82.07 -23.66 -31.81
CA ASN A 178 -80.76 -23.99 -31.23
C ASN A 178 -80.62 -23.37 -29.83
N SER A 179 -81.22 -24.02 -28.82
CA SER A 179 -80.86 -23.81 -27.40
C SER A 179 -80.02 -24.98 -26.85
N GLU A 180 -79.23 -25.65 -27.69
CA GLU A 180 -78.24 -26.64 -27.24
C GLU A 180 -76.84 -26.22 -27.69
N GLY A 181 -76.37 -25.15 -27.08
CA GLY A 181 -75.05 -24.59 -27.35
C GLY A 181 -74.77 -23.36 -26.52
N SER A 182 -75.15 -23.36 -25.25
CA SER A 182 -74.70 -22.34 -24.30
C SER A 182 -73.18 -22.50 -24.16
N VAL A 183 -72.44 -21.63 -24.86
CA VAL A 183 -71.01 -21.46 -24.64
C VAL A 183 -70.80 -21.02 -23.20
N GLU A 184 -70.22 -21.91 -22.38
CA GLU A 184 -69.79 -21.57 -21.04
C GLU A 184 -68.79 -20.41 -21.13
N SER A 185 -69.21 -19.22 -20.71
CA SER A 185 -68.28 -18.18 -20.32
C SER A 185 -67.83 -18.52 -18.90
N THR A 186 -66.65 -19.13 -18.76
CA THR A 186 -65.95 -19.13 -17.48
C THR A 186 -65.69 -17.67 -17.09
N PRO A 187 -66.11 -17.23 -15.90
CA PRO A 187 -65.86 -15.87 -15.48
C PRO A 187 -64.35 -15.67 -15.29
N ILE A 188 -63.82 -14.67 -15.99
CA ILE A 188 -62.53 -14.06 -15.63
C ILE A 188 -62.75 -13.45 -14.25
N ALA A 189 -62.17 -14.10 -13.23
CA ALA A 189 -62.08 -13.53 -11.90
C ALA A 189 -61.08 -12.37 -11.95
N GLU A 190 -61.59 -11.15 -11.90
CA GLU A 190 -60.86 -10.02 -11.33
C GLU A 190 -60.70 -10.28 -9.83
N GLU A 191 -59.48 -10.62 -9.40
CA GLU A 191 -59.03 -10.24 -8.07
C GLU A 191 -57.68 -9.53 -8.16
N GLN A 192 -57.64 -8.44 -7.40
CA GLN A 192 -56.65 -7.38 -7.30
C GLN A 192 -55.24 -7.84 -6.87
N PRO A 193 -54.22 -6.97 -7.05
CA PRO A 193 -52.82 -7.30 -6.78
C PRO A 193 -52.56 -7.47 -5.28
N SER A 194 -52.24 -8.69 -4.84
CA SER A 194 -51.61 -8.90 -3.54
C SER A 194 -50.12 -8.58 -3.66
N SER A 195 -49.78 -7.41 -3.10
CA SER A 195 -48.41 -7.02 -2.80
C SER A 195 -47.80 -8.04 -1.84
N GLN A 196 -46.75 -8.75 -2.27
CA GLN A 196 -45.82 -9.44 -1.35
C GLN A 196 -44.45 -9.68 -2.00
N ALA A 197 -43.49 -8.84 -1.63
CA ALA A 197 -42.13 -9.28 -1.35
C ALA A 197 -42.01 -9.36 0.18
N PRO A 198 -41.34 -10.36 0.77
CA PRO A 198 -39.88 -10.30 0.80
C PRO A 198 -39.11 -11.64 0.72
N ALA A 199 -37.91 -11.49 0.13
CA ALA A 199 -36.62 -12.11 0.45
C ALA A 199 -36.36 -13.63 0.27
N PRO A 200 -35.33 -14.01 -0.50
CA PRO A 200 -34.83 -15.37 -0.60
C PRO A 200 -33.85 -15.71 0.53
N SER A 201 -34.02 -16.89 1.13
CA SER A 201 -33.05 -17.51 2.05
C SER A 201 -32.17 -18.51 1.29
N ASN A 202 -30.90 -18.12 1.14
CA ASN A 202 -29.69 -18.89 1.35
C ASN A 202 -29.30 -20.04 0.38
N ALA A 203 -28.21 -19.82 -0.37
CA ALA A 203 -27.15 -20.82 -0.59
C ALA A 203 -25.84 -20.16 -1.08
N ALA A 204 -24.74 -20.55 -0.42
CA ALA A 204 -23.33 -20.55 -0.84
C ALA A 204 -22.43 -19.31 -0.55
N GLU A 205 -21.63 -19.47 0.52
CA GLU A 205 -20.28 -18.92 0.75
C GLU A 205 -19.23 -19.41 -0.29
N PRO A 206 -17.98 -18.88 -0.41
CA PRO A 206 -17.17 -18.28 0.67
C PRO A 206 -16.31 -17.01 0.36
N ALA A 207 -15.97 -16.33 1.47
CA ALA A 207 -14.69 -15.67 1.83
C ALA A 207 -13.94 -14.73 0.86
N ALA A 208 -13.93 -13.42 1.18
CA ALA A 208 -12.75 -12.55 1.02
C ALA A 208 -12.84 -11.25 1.87
N ALA A 209 -11.78 -11.04 2.66
CA ALA A 209 -11.18 -9.76 3.09
C ALA A 209 -12.04 -8.68 3.77
N LYS A 210 -11.88 -8.55 5.11
CA LYS A 210 -12.18 -7.32 5.85
C LYS A 210 -11.16 -6.24 5.50
N THR A 211 -11.59 -5.15 4.87
CA THR A 211 -10.84 -3.88 4.86
C THR A 211 -11.43 -2.99 5.94
N VAL A 212 -10.65 -2.78 7.00
CA VAL A 212 -10.94 -1.79 8.05
C VAL A 212 -10.53 -0.43 7.51
N VAL A 213 -11.47 0.48 7.38
CA VAL A 213 -11.22 1.89 7.09
C VAL A 213 -11.25 2.64 8.42
N ILE A 214 -10.06 3.05 8.89
CA ILE A 214 -9.87 3.96 10.02
C ILE A 214 -9.64 5.34 9.43
N PHE A 215 -10.51 6.31 9.78
CA PHE A 215 -10.23 7.73 9.57
C PHE A 215 -9.85 8.38 10.90
N PRO A 216 -8.78 9.19 10.96
CA PRO A 216 -8.37 9.90 12.15
C PRO A 216 -8.97 11.32 12.17
N ASP A 217 -9.94 11.55 13.04
CA ASP A 217 -10.28 12.89 13.54
C ASP A 217 -10.05 12.82 15.05
N GLY A 218 -9.22 13.60 15.72
CA GLY A 218 -8.62 14.89 15.45
C GLY A 218 -8.55 15.55 16.82
N GLU A 219 -7.36 15.66 17.41
CA GLU A 219 -7.16 16.37 18.68
C GLU A 219 -7.65 17.82 18.56
N SER A 220 -8.57 18.22 19.42
CA SER A 220 -8.76 19.63 19.81
C SER A 220 -9.59 19.76 21.08
N LYS A 221 -8.95 19.61 22.24
CA LYS A 221 -9.05 20.57 23.35
C LYS A 221 -8.06 20.29 24.46
#